data_AF-A0A378SMY5-F1
#
_entry.id   AF-A0A378SMY5-F1
#
_cell.length_a   1.000
_cell.length_b   1.000
_cell.length_c   1.000
_cell.angle_alpha   90.00
_cell.angle_beta   90.00
_cell.angle_gamma   90.00
#
_symmetry.space_group_name_H-M   'P 1'
#
loop_
_entity.id
_entity.type
_entity.pdbx_description
1 polymer ?
#
loop_
_entity_poly.entity_id
_entity_poly.type
_entity_poly.pdbx_seq_one_letter_code
_entity_poly.pdbx_strand_id
1 'polypeptide(L)' 'MHVGDRLAVTEYEGASWQKQSRRPGTLKFRELIREYRNTAGELVLRSRMVLVDTEFAANEVDAGHG' A
#
# COMPACT_ATOMS: atom_id res chain seq x y z
N MET A 1 -20.55 -5.87 12.73
CA MET A 1 -20.22 -4.45 12.95
C MET A 1 -21.52 -3.67 12.88
N HIS A 2 -21.87 -3.03 13.99
CA HIS A 2 -23.07 -2.22 14.15
C HIS A 2 -22.69 -0.79 14.53
N VAL A 3 -23.64 0.12 14.34
CA VAL A 3 -23.48 1.51 14.78
C VAL A 3 -23.30 1.53 16.30
N GLY A 4 -22.25 2.20 16.76
CA GLY A 4 -21.88 2.26 18.17
C GLY A 4 -20.84 1.22 18.60
N ASP A 5 -20.45 0.27 17.73
CA ASP A 5 -19.38 -0.67 18.04
C ASP A 5 -18.04 0.07 18.23
N ARG A 6 -17.34 -0.23 19.33
CA ARG A 6 -15.93 0.13 19.50
C ARG A 6 -15.06 -0.96 18.90
N LEU A 7 -14.18 -0.57 17.98
CA LEU A 7 -13.28 -1.49 17.30
C LEU A 7 -11.83 -1.21 17.71
N ALA A 8 -11.07 -2.29 17.96
CA ALA A 8 -9.62 -2.24 18.02
C ALA A 8 -9.07 -2.44 16.61
N VAL A 9 -8.11 -1.62 16.21
CA VAL A 9 -7.50 -1.67 14.87
C VAL A 9 -6.04 -2.04 15.01
N THR A 10 -5.61 -3.06 14.27
CA THR A 10 -4.19 -3.35 14.06
C THR A 10 -3.85 -3.15 12.59
N GLU A 11 -2.69 -2.57 12.32
CA GLU A 11 -2.18 -2.36 10.98
C GLU A 11 -0.84 -3.09 10.82
N TYR A 12 -0.63 -3.75 9.68
CA TYR A 12 0.63 -4.41 9.36
C TYR A 12 0.83 -4.51 7.84
N GLU A 13 2.10 -4.64 7.42
CA GLU A 13 2.43 -4.86 6.01
C GLU A 13 2.05 -6.28 5.56
N GLY A 14 1.44 -6.38 4.38
CA GLY A 14 1.11 -7.65 3.73
C GLY A 14 2.17 -8.06 2.70
N ALA A 15 1.73 -8.59 1.57
CA ALA A 15 2.63 -8.92 0.48
C ALA A 15 3.23 -7.68 -0.20
N SER A 16 4.45 -7.83 -0.71
CA SER A 16 5.11 -6.88 -1.59
C SER A 16 5.54 -7.57 -2.88
N TRP A 17 5.37 -6.91 -4.02
CA TRP A 17 5.83 -7.44 -5.31
C TRP A 17 6.26 -6.31 -6.24
N GLN A 18 6.93 -6.69 -7.34
CA GLN A 18 7.39 -5.75 -8.35
C GLN A 18 6.86 -6.16 -9.71
N LYS A 19 6.61 -5.18 -10.58
CA LYS A 19 6.24 -5.42 -11.98
C LYS A 19 7.04 -4.51 -12.88
N GLN A 20 7.69 -5.08 -13.88
CA GLN A 20 8.32 -4.29 -14.92
C GLN A 20 7.24 -3.51 -15.69
N SER A 21 7.41 -2.18 -15.79
CA SER A 21 6.49 -1.33 -16.54
C SER A 21 6.84 -1.35 -18.04
N ARG A 22 5.90 -0.93 -18.90
CA ARG A 22 6.17 -0.73 -20.34
C ARG A 22 7.06 0.49 -20.62
N ARG A 23 7.13 1.43 -19.68
CA ARG A 23 8.08 2.56 -19.69
C ARG A 23 9.36 2.15 -18.95
N PRO A 24 10.51 2.83 -19.14
CA PRO A 24 11.66 2.62 -18.28
C PRO A 24 11.23 2.80 -16.81
N GLY A 25 11.42 1.76 -16.01
CA GLY A 25 11.09 1.76 -14.58
C GLY A 25 10.35 0.51 -14.10
N THR A 26 10.44 0.30 -12.79
CA THR A 26 9.80 -0.79 -12.07
C THR A 26 8.71 -0.24 -11.16
N LEU A 27 7.52 -0.84 -11.23
CA LEU A 27 6.44 -0.56 -10.28
C LEU A 27 6.68 -1.43 -9.05
N LYS A 28 6.76 -0.82 -7.87
CA LYS A 28 6.84 -1.53 -6.59
C LYS A 28 5.48 -1.47 -5.92
N PHE A 29 4.97 -2.61 -5.51
CA PHE A 29 3.68 -2.75 -4.85
C PHE A 29 3.91 -3.24 -3.43
N ARG A 30 3.15 -2.71 -2.48
CA ARG A 30 3.11 -3.19 -1.10
C ARG A 30 1.69 -3.17 -0.57
N GLU A 31 1.36 -4.14 0.26
CA GLU A 31 0.09 -4.17 0.95
C GLU A 31 0.16 -3.53 2.33
N LEU A 32 -0.89 -2.80 2.67
CA LEU A 32 -1.18 -2.41 4.03
C LEU A 32 -2.48 -3.09 4.44
N ILE A 33 -2.39 -3.98 5.43
CA ILE A 33 -3.53 -4.69 5.98
C ILE A 33 -3.95 -4.02 7.27
N ARG A 34 -5.26 -3.78 7.42
CA ARG A 34 -5.84 -3.45 8.72
C ARG A 34 -6.87 -4.48 9.13
N GLU A 35 -6.78 -4.91 10.36
CA GLU A 35 -7.75 -5.78 11.00
C GLU A 35 -8.51 -5.01 12.06
N TYR A 36 -9.84 -5.15 12.03
CA TYR A 36 -10.74 -4.54 12.99
C TYR A 36 -11.37 -5.65 13.81
N ARG A 37 -11.15 -5.58 15.13
CA ARG A 37 -11.69 -6.54 16.09
C ARG A 37 -12.72 -5.87 16.98
N ASN A 38 -13.80 -6.59 17.28
CA ASN A 38 -14.81 -6.14 18.23
C ASN A 38 -14.28 -6.25 19.68
N THR A 39 -15.11 -5.87 20.65
CA THR A 39 -14.76 -5.92 22.08
C THR A 39 -14.54 -7.34 22.61
N ALA A 40 -15.05 -8.37 21.93
CA ALA A 40 -14.78 -9.77 22.23
C ALA A 40 -13.47 -10.29 21.61
N GLY A 41 -12.77 -9.46 20.83
CA GLY A 41 -11.53 -9.82 20.13
C GLY A 41 -11.73 -10.52 18.78
N GLU A 42 -12.98 -10.69 18.34
CA GLU A 42 -13.32 -11.35 17.09
C GLU A 42 -12.99 -10.44 15.91
N LEU A 43 -12.37 -10.99 14.86
CA LEU A 43 -12.10 -10.26 13.63
C LEU A 43 -13.42 -10.05 12.87
N VAL A 44 -13.83 -8.79 12.73
CA VAL A 44 -15.10 -8.44 12.06
C VAL A 44 -14.90 -7.82 10.68
N LEU A 45 -13.72 -7.27 10.40
CA LEU A 45 -13.37 -6.70 9.11
C LEU A 45 -11.86 -6.80 8.89
N ARG A 46 -11.44 -7.14 7.67
CA ARG A 46 -10.06 -6.98 7.20
C ARG A 46 -10.07 -6.10 5.95
N SER A 47 -9.38 -4.96 6.00
CA SER A 47 -9.13 -4.14 4.81
C SER A 47 -7.73 -4.42 4.27
N ARG A 48 -7.62 -4.51 2.94
CA ARG A 48 -6.34 -4.62 2.22
C ARG A 48 -6.22 -3.45 1.26
N MET A 49 -5.21 -2.61 1.48
CA MET A 49 -4.81 -1.55 0.56
C MET A 49 -3.57 -1.99 -0.20
N VAL A 50 -3.52 -1.71 -1.50
CA VAL A 50 -2.32 -1.92 -2.32
C VAL A 50 -1.75 -0.55 -2.66
N LEU A 51 -0.58 -0.25 -2.12
CA LEU A 51 0.20 0.94 -2.41
C LEU A 51 1.09 0.66 -3.63
N VAL A 52 1.24 1.66 -4.49
CA VAL A 52 2.07 1.58 -5.71
C VAL A 52 3.09 2.70 -5.68
N ASP A 53 4.35 2.34 -5.50
CA ASP A 53 5.48 3.23 -5.61
C ASP A 53 6.04 3.13 -7.04
N THR A 54 5.96 4.23 -7.79
CA THR A 54 6.52 4.31 -9.15
C THR A 54 7.81 5.11 -9.10
N GLU A 55 8.94 4.46 -9.38
CA GLU A 55 10.17 5.19 -9.68
C GLU A 55 9.99 5.86 -11.05
N PHE A 56 9.77 7.18 -11.06
CA PHE A 56 10.02 7.96 -12.25
C PHE A 56 11.54 7.89 -12.47
N ALA A 57 11.98 7.23 -13.54
CA ALA A 57 13.23 7.64 -14.15
C ALA A 57 13.00 9.09 -14.56
N ALA A 58 13.47 10.03 -13.74
CA ALA A 58 13.61 11.41 -14.18
C ALA A 58 14.45 11.29 -15.45
N ASN A 59 13.85 11.56 -16.60
CA ASN A 59 14.63 11.79 -17.78
C ASN A 59 15.66 12.84 -17.38
N GLU A 60 16.91 12.51 -17.63
CA GLU A 60 18.08 13.36 -17.54
C GLU A 60 17.76 14.68 -18.25
N VAL A 61 17.35 15.68 -17.48
CA VAL A 61 17.30 17.09 -17.92
C VAL A 61 18.34 17.84 -17.11
N ASP A 62 19.60 17.46 -17.28
CA ASP A 62 20.70 18.41 -17.23
C ASP A 62 21.90 17.89 -18.05
N ALA A 63 21.97 18.33 -19.29
CA ALA A 63 23.25 18.53 -19.97
C ALA A 63 23.18 19.91 -20.61
N GLY A 64 23.45 20.95 -19.79
CA GLY A 64 23.65 22.29 -20.28
C GLY A 64 24.88 22.45 -21.18
N HIS A 65 24.90 23.61 -21.86
CA HIS A 65 25.98 24.28 -22.61
C HIS A 65 26.06 24.03 -24.11
N GLY A 66 25.66 25.07 -24.85
CA GLY A 66 25.86 25.31 -26.28
C GLY A 66 25.20 26.61 -26.68
#